data_AF-A0A958W4J8-F1
#
_entry.id   AF-A0A958W4J8-F1
#
_cell.length_a   1.000
_cell.length_b   1.000
_cell.length_c   1.000
_cell.angle_alpha   90.00
_cell.angle_beta   90.00
_cell.angle_gamma   90.00
#
_symmetry.space_group_name_H-M   'P 1'
#
loop_
_entity.id
_entity.type
_entity.pdbx_description
1 polymer ?
#
loop_
_entity_poly.entity_id
_entity_poly.type
_entity_poly.pdbx_seq_one_letter_code
_entity_poly.pdbx_strand_id
1 'polypeptide(L)' 'NFDTYEVARITDAPIETEVYMVPSNEKPTGVGEPPVPPFTPALCNALYRITGKRIRQLPITL' A
#
# COMPACT_ATOMS: atom_id res chain seq x y z
N ASN A 1 -9.85 -16.22 14.64
CA ASN A 1 -10.15 -16.60 13.24
C ASN A 1 -10.14 -15.25 12.47
N PHE A 2 -10.50 -15.13 11.19
CA PHE A 2 -10.60 -13.82 10.50
C PHE A 2 -11.75 -12.94 11.00
N ASP A 3 -12.46 -13.40 12.03
CA ASP A 3 -13.39 -12.66 12.88
C ASP A 3 -12.68 -11.75 13.90
N THR A 4 -11.44 -12.06 14.28
CA THR A 4 -10.66 -11.29 15.28
C THR A 4 -9.38 -10.67 14.74
N TYR A 5 -8.89 -11.13 13.59
CA TYR A 5 -7.74 -10.53 12.91
C TYR A 5 -8.23 -9.76 11.68
N GLU A 6 -8.10 -8.44 11.73
CA GLU A 6 -8.55 -7.57 10.65
C GLU A 6 -7.68 -7.76 9.40
N VAL A 7 -8.33 -8.14 8.31
CA VAL A 7 -7.75 -8.20 6.97
C VAL A 7 -8.57 -7.28 6.08
N ALA A 8 -7.90 -6.62 5.13
CA ALA A 8 -8.56 -5.78 4.15
C ALA A 8 -9.63 -6.59 3.39
N ARG A 9 -10.82 -5.99 3.25
CA ARG A 9 -11.94 -6.50 2.48
C ARG A 9 -12.07 -5.73 1.17
N ILE A 10 -12.93 -6.21 0.28
CA ILE A 10 -13.19 -5.55 -1.01
C ILE A 10 -13.65 -4.10 -0.85
N THR A 11 -14.33 -3.79 0.26
CA THR A 11 -14.81 -2.45 0.60
C THR A 11 -13.70 -1.50 1.06
N ASP A 12 -12.54 -2.02 1.46
CA ASP A 12 -11.40 -1.23 1.92
C ASP A 12 -10.43 -0.90 0.78
N ALA A 13 -10.58 -1.57 -0.37
CA ALA A 13 -9.76 -1.35 -1.54
C ALA A 13 -10.09 -0.01 -2.20
N PRO A 14 -9.10 0.66 -2.83
CA PRO A 14 -9.38 1.80 -3.71
C PRO A 14 -10.36 1.41 -4.83
N ILE A 15 -11.24 2.34 -5.19
CA ILE A 15 -12.19 2.15 -6.31
C ILE A 15 -11.42 1.93 -7.64
N GLU A 16 -10.25 2.54 -7.76
CA GLU A 16 -9.39 2.49 -8.94
C GLU A 16 -7.95 2.20 -8.50
N THR A 17 -7.28 1.29 -9.22
CA THR A 17 -5.87 0.95 -9.01
C THR A 17 -5.19 0.90 -10.36
N GLU A 18 -4.26 1.82 -10.58
CA GLU A 18 -3.48 1.91 -11.81
C GLU A 18 -2.13 1.19 -11.66
N VAL A 19 -1.72 0.48 -12.71
CA VAL A 19 -0.46 -0.27 -12.73
C VAL A 19 0.36 0.17 -13.94
N TYR A 20 1.58 0.64 -13.69
CA TYR A 20 2.54 0.99 -14.72
C TYR A 20 3.71 0.01 -14.70
N MET A 21 3.91 -0.69 -15.82
CA MET A 21 5.04 -1.58 -16.05
C MET A 21 6.18 -0.79 -16.69
N VAL A 22 7.28 -0.62 -15.96
CA VAL A 22 8.47 0.05 -16.49
C VAL A 22 9.09 -0.84 -17.61
N PRO A 23 9.32 -0.31 -18.83
CA PRO A 23 9.95 -1.08 -19.89
C PRO A 23 11.33 -1.61 -19.49
N SER A 24 11.60 -2.87 -19.78
CA SER A 24 12.89 -3.52 -19.49
C SER A 24 13.26 -4.51 -20.59
N ASN A 25 14.54 -4.57 -20.94
CA ASN A 25 15.10 -5.58 -21.86
C ASN A 25 15.73 -6.77 -21.10
N GLU A 26 15.73 -6.74 -19.76
CA GLU A 26 16.25 -7.82 -18.93
C GLU A 26 15.33 -9.04 -18.97
N LYS A 27 15.86 -10.21 -18.59
CA LYS A 27 15.04 -11.41 -18.46
C LYS A 27 13.95 -11.19 -17.40
N PRO A 28 12.73 -11.75 -17.58
CA PRO A 28 11.67 -11.65 -16.59
C PRO A 28 12.11 -12.13 -15.20
N THR A 29 11.71 -11.40 -14.17
CA THR A 29 11.96 -11.71 -12.75
C THR A 29 10.67 -11.61 -11.94
N GLY A 30 10.74 -11.87 -10.63
CA GLY A 30 9.59 -11.80 -9.74
C GLY A 30 9.11 -10.36 -9.51
N VAL A 31 7.79 -10.15 -9.61
CA VAL A 31 7.11 -8.85 -9.38
C VAL A 31 6.09 -8.88 -8.24
N GLY A 32 5.98 -10.00 -7.51
CA GLY A 32 4.99 -10.16 -6.43
C GLY A 32 5.28 -9.33 -5.17
N GLU A 33 6.53 -9.35 -4.68
CA GLU A 33 6.95 -8.61 -3.49
C GLU A 33 7.28 -7.12 -3.73
N PRO A 34 7.92 -6.70 -4.85
CA PRO A 34 8.29 -5.31 -5.09
C PRO A 34 7.21 -4.23 -4.86
N PRO A 35 5.92 -4.44 -5.19
CA PRO A 35 4.89 -3.43 -4.92
C PRO A 35 4.49 -3.32 -3.44
N VAL A 36 4.83 -4.29 -2.58
CA VAL A 36 4.36 -4.32 -1.17
C VAL A 36 5.06 -3.27 -0.29
N PRO A 37 6.41 -3.18 -0.22
CA PRO A 37 7.09 -2.21 0.63
C PRO A 37 6.77 -0.73 0.37
N PRO A 38 6.64 -0.24 -0.89
CA PRO A 38 6.42 1.18 -1.16
C PRO A 38 4.99 1.65 -0.88
N PHE A 39 4.00 0.75 -0.82
CA PHE A 39 2.59 1.13 -0.63
C PHE A 39 2.35 1.86 0.70
N THR A 40 2.73 1.25 1.83
CA THR A 40 2.48 1.81 3.16
C THR A 40 3.10 3.20 3.40
N PRO A 41 4.39 3.46 3.07
CA PRO A 41 4.95 4.80 3.23
C PRO A 41 4.30 5.83 2.30
N ALA A 42 3.86 5.45 1.10
CA ALA A 42 3.12 6.34 0.20
C ALA A 42 1.77 6.76 0.83
N LEU A 43 1.03 5.82 1.41
CA LEU A 43 -0.21 6.09 2.14
C LEU A 43 0.04 7.01 3.36
N CYS A 44 1.05 6.72 4.18
CA CYS A 44 1.41 7.56 5.32
C CYS A 44 1.80 8.99 4.90
N ASN A 45 2.47 9.16 3.77
CA ASN A 45 2.81 10.48 3.22
C ASN A 45 1.56 11.25 2.75
N ALA A 46 0.62 10.56 2.10
CA ALA A 46 -0.66 11.17 1.70
C ALA A 46 -1.45 11.65 2.92
N LEU A 47 -1.52 10.82 3.97
CA LEU A 47 -2.18 11.17 5.23
C LEU A 47 -1.49 12.33 5.94
N TYR A 48 -0.16 12.37 5.98
CA TYR A 48 0.57 13.52 6.52
C TYR A 48 0.24 14.81 5.77
N ARG A 49 0.16 14.76 4.43
CA ARG A 49 -0.17 15.94 3.60
C ARG A 49 -1.54 16.53 3.94
N ILE A 50 -2.51 15.70 4.32
CA ILE A 50 -3.88 16.13 4.63
C ILE A 50 -4.04 16.50 6.12
N THR A 51 -3.36 15.78 7.02
CA THR A 51 -3.58 15.91 8.47
C THR A 51 -2.50 16.70 9.21
N GLY A 52 -1.32 16.88 8.63
CA GLY A 52 -0.13 17.42 9.29
C GLY A 52 0.51 16.48 10.32
N LYS A 53 -0.09 15.32 10.62
CA LYS A 53 0.42 14.34 11.61
C LYS A 53 1.36 13.34 10.94
N ARG A 54 2.59 13.20 11.44
CA ARG A 54 3.54 12.17 10.98
C ARG A 54 3.24 10.83 11.62
N ILE A 55 2.92 9.82 10.81
CA ILE A 55 2.72 8.43 11.27
C ILE A 55 4.06 7.69 11.19
N ARG A 56 4.47 7.05 12.28
CA ARG A 56 5.70 6.21 12.36
C ARG A 56 5.46 4.82 12.95
N GLN A 57 4.22 4.52 13.31
CA GLN A 57 3.80 3.25 13.89
C GLN A 57 2.59 2.72 13.12
N LEU A 58 2.58 1.42 12.89
CA LEU A 58 1.48 0.67 12.28
C LEU A 58 0.85 -0.26 13.33
N PRO A 59 -0.44 -0.61 13.22
CA PRO A 59 -1.41 -0.11 12.23
C PRO A 59 -1.72 1.39 12.42
N ILE A 60 -2.30 2.03 11.40
CA ILE A 60 -2.61 3.46 11.42
C ILE A 60 -3.87 3.70 12.25
N THR A 61 -3.80 4.57 13.27
CA THR A 61 -4.91 4.86 14.21
C THR A 61 -5.23 6.36 14.34
N LEU A 62 -5.22 7.09 13.20
CA LEU A 62 -5.21 8.56 13.13
C LEU A 62 -6.31 9.32 13.90
#